data_AF-A0A3M6FGM8-F1
#
_entry.id   AF-A0A3M6FGM8-F1
#
_cell.length_a   1.000
_cell.length_b   1.000
_cell.length_c   1.000
_cell.angle_alpha   90.00
_cell.angle_beta   90.00
_cell.angle_gamma   90.00
#
_symmetry.space_group_name_H-M   'P 1'
#
loop_
_entity.id
_entity.type
_entity.pdbx_description
1 polymer ?
#
loop_
_entity_poly.entity_id
_entity_poly.type
_entity_poly.pdbx_seq_one_letter_code
_entity_poly.pdbx_strand_id
1 'polypeptide(L)'
;AQTVTTLCGAESEPEKLPASVRGNATLTQQYLGELEAYFEQCILEQAQISSSNVPGDFLLMPDMFKSLDMRKSIEMRYGSAPSDEALQAWKDRHKWRREVDLSGARQYLKQHLPAGDALLQQVRDTQSDFQRWATHIGTDPLKLFVDTTHPESLLYLQTVMLNLQIIYAQDNAASAWLAEQEANATTLFGTLRYGFSPALKHALHQEANALLNGLGDA
;
A
#
# COMPACT_ATOMS: atom_id res chain seq x y z
N ALA A 1 0.72 3.29 -13.27
CA ALA A 1 -0.54 2.57 -13.54
C ALA A 1 -1.68 2.95 -12.57
N GLN A 2 -1.44 2.96 -11.25
CA GLN A 2 -2.46 3.40 -10.28
C GLN A 2 -2.92 4.86 -10.52
N THR A 3 -1.99 5.80 -10.69
CA THR A 3 -2.29 7.21 -11.02
C THR A 3 -3.14 7.38 -12.28
N VAL A 4 -2.86 6.57 -13.30
CA VAL A 4 -3.65 6.54 -14.56
C VAL A 4 -5.08 6.10 -14.28
N THR A 5 -5.26 5.08 -13.45
CA THR A 5 -6.59 4.59 -13.06
C THR A 5 -7.35 5.65 -12.26
N THR A 6 -6.69 6.38 -11.37
CA THR A 6 -7.29 7.47 -10.58
C THR A 6 -7.70 8.67 -11.43
N LEU A 7 -6.88 9.02 -12.44
CA LEU A 7 -7.14 10.20 -13.28
C LEU A 7 -8.15 9.93 -14.40
N CYS A 8 -8.14 8.72 -14.98
CA CYS A 8 -8.89 8.42 -16.20
C CYS A 8 -10.12 7.52 -15.96
N GLY A 9 -10.13 6.75 -14.86
CA GLY A 9 -11.19 5.80 -14.53
C GLY A 9 -12.38 6.42 -13.78
N ALA A 10 -13.40 5.60 -13.57
CA ALA A 10 -14.52 5.87 -12.68
C ALA A 10 -14.02 6.10 -11.24
N GLU A 11 -14.79 6.87 -10.47
CA GLU A 11 -14.40 7.28 -9.13
C GLU A 11 -14.23 6.06 -8.22
N SER A 12 -13.01 5.87 -7.74
CA SER A 12 -12.58 4.74 -6.90
C SER A 12 -12.46 5.10 -5.42
N GLU A 13 -12.96 6.28 -5.04
CA GLU A 13 -12.95 6.75 -3.65
C GLU A 13 -13.79 5.82 -2.76
N PRO A 14 -13.26 5.37 -1.61
CA PRO A 14 -13.91 4.36 -0.78
C PRO A 14 -15.28 4.79 -0.25
N GLU A 15 -15.53 6.09 -0.13
CA GLU A 15 -16.81 6.68 0.29
C GLU A 15 -17.91 6.51 -0.76
N LYS A 16 -17.54 6.51 -2.05
CA LYS A 16 -18.47 6.42 -3.20
C LYS A 16 -18.64 4.99 -3.72
N LEU A 17 -17.83 4.05 -3.25
CA LEU A 17 -17.95 2.63 -3.57
C LEU A 17 -19.11 1.99 -2.79
N PRO A 18 -19.88 1.08 -3.41
CA PRO A 18 -20.90 0.29 -2.72
C PRO A 18 -20.30 -0.48 -1.54
N ALA A 19 -21.09 -0.64 -0.47
CA ALA A 19 -20.66 -1.35 0.73
C ALA A 19 -20.23 -2.81 0.44
N SER A 20 -20.78 -3.41 -0.61
CA SER A 20 -20.50 -4.77 -1.08
C SER A 20 -19.10 -4.98 -1.68
N VAL A 21 -18.46 -3.93 -2.19
CA VAL A 21 -17.12 -3.99 -2.83
C VAL A 21 -16.03 -3.34 -1.99
N ARG A 22 -16.41 -2.55 -0.98
CA ARG A 22 -15.49 -1.83 -0.09
C ARG A 22 -14.56 -2.80 0.65
N GLY A 23 -13.25 -2.61 0.50
CA GLY A 23 -12.22 -3.42 1.18
C GLY A 23 -11.74 -4.64 0.41
N ASN A 24 -12.34 -4.98 -0.73
CA ASN A 24 -11.83 -6.03 -1.62
C ASN A 24 -11.35 -5.44 -2.94
N ALA A 25 -10.04 -5.43 -3.15
CA ALA A 25 -9.40 -4.85 -4.33
C ALA A 25 -9.87 -5.51 -5.65
N THR A 26 -10.10 -6.83 -5.65
CA THR A 26 -10.52 -7.56 -6.85
C THR A 26 -11.96 -7.24 -7.23
N LEU A 27 -12.87 -7.26 -6.25
CA LEU A 27 -14.28 -6.90 -6.46
C LEU A 27 -14.43 -5.43 -6.82
N THR A 28 -13.62 -4.54 -6.22
CA THR A 28 -13.59 -3.12 -6.57
C THR A 28 -13.16 -2.92 -8.02
N GLN A 29 -12.11 -3.61 -8.49
CA GLN A 29 -11.67 -3.52 -9.88
C GLN A 29 -12.71 -4.08 -10.86
N GLN A 30 -13.40 -5.16 -10.50
CA GLN A 30 -14.46 -5.72 -11.32
C GLN A 30 -15.65 -4.75 -11.44
N TYR A 31 -16.10 -4.18 -10.32
CA TYR A 31 -17.15 -3.17 -10.29
C TYR A 31 -16.80 -1.94 -11.13
N LEU A 32 -15.59 -1.40 -10.98
CA LEU A 32 -15.14 -0.24 -11.76
C LEU A 32 -15.06 -0.55 -13.26
N GLY A 33 -14.67 -1.76 -13.64
CA GLY A 33 -14.69 -2.20 -15.04
C GLY A 33 -16.11 -2.30 -15.61
N GLU A 34 -17.05 -2.85 -14.84
CA GLU A 34 -18.46 -2.96 -15.26
C GLU A 34 -19.16 -1.59 -15.33
N LEU A 35 -18.84 -0.68 -14.40
CA LEU A 35 -19.32 0.71 -14.42
C LEU A 35 -18.86 1.47 -15.66
N GLU A 36 -17.59 1.35 -16.03
CA GLU A 36 -17.06 2.05 -17.20
C GLU A 36 -17.61 1.51 -18.50
N ALA A 37 -17.78 0.19 -18.61
CA ALA A 37 -18.45 -0.41 -19.76
C ALA A 37 -19.90 0.10 -19.88
N TYR A 38 -20.60 0.27 -18.76
CA TYR A 38 -21.91 0.92 -18.74
C TYR A 38 -21.84 2.38 -19.20
N PHE A 39 -20.87 3.16 -18.72
CA PHE A 39 -20.71 4.55 -19.12
C PHE A 39 -20.34 4.72 -20.61
N GLU A 40 -19.48 3.86 -21.16
CA GLU A 40 -19.17 3.81 -22.58
C GLU A 40 -20.42 3.52 -23.41
N GLN A 41 -21.22 2.53 -22.99
CA GLN A 41 -22.48 2.17 -23.64
C GLN A 41 -23.48 3.34 -23.62
N CYS A 42 -23.61 4.06 -22.51
CA CYS A 42 -24.45 5.26 -22.43
C CYS A 42 -24.02 6.36 -23.42
N ILE A 43 -22.71 6.55 -23.62
CA ILE A 43 -22.22 7.54 -24.59
C ILE A 43 -22.51 7.10 -26.02
N LEU A 44 -22.30 5.81 -26.34
CA LEU A 44 -22.57 5.25 -27.66
C LEU A 44 -24.05 5.39 -28.04
N GLU A 45 -24.95 5.02 -27.13
CA GLU A 45 -26.40 5.16 -27.31
C GLU A 45 -26.79 6.64 -27.49
N GLN A 46 -26.24 7.55 -26.67
CA GLN A 46 -26.50 8.98 -26.79
C GLN A 46 -26.00 9.55 -28.13
N ALA A 47 -24.84 9.11 -28.62
CA ALA A 47 -24.32 9.50 -29.92
C ALA A 47 -25.21 9.00 -31.07
N GLN A 48 -25.68 7.75 -31.01
CA GLN A 48 -26.61 7.18 -31.99
C GLN A 48 -27.93 7.97 -32.06
N ILE A 49 -28.53 8.28 -30.91
CA ILE A 49 -29.77 9.08 -30.81
C ILE A 49 -29.54 10.49 -31.39
N SER A 50 -28.40 11.11 -31.11
CA SER A 50 -28.08 12.45 -31.64
C SER A 50 -27.83 12.46 -33.15
N SER A 51 -27.42 11.34 -33.73
CA SER A 51 -27.11 11.20 -35.15
C SER A 51 -28.32 10.82 -36.02
N SER A 52 -29.37 10.26 -35.42
CA SER A 52 -30.61 9.89 -36.12
C SER A 52 -31.46 11.13 -36.40
N ASN A 53 -31.24 11.77 -37.55
CA ASN A 53 -32.01 12.94 -38.02
C ASN A 53 -33.32 12.57 -38.76
N VAL A 54 -33.73 11.30 -38.77
CA VAL A 54 -34.92 10.84 -39.52
C VAL A 54 -36.09 10.57 -38.55
N PRO A 55 -37.18 11.36 -38.60
CA PRO A 55 -38.36 11.08 -37.80
C PRO A 55 -39.02 9.79 -38.29
N GLY A 56 -38.93 8.73 -37.48
CA GLY A 56 -39.52 7.42 -37.76
C GLY A 56 -38.54 6.24 -37.73
N ASP A 57 -37.23 6.48 -37.74
CA ASP A 57 -36.20 5.42 -37.71
C ASP A 57 -35.97 4.84 -36.29
N PHE A 58 -36.67 5.38 -35.29
CA PHE A 58 -36.55 4.99 -33.88
C PHE A 58 -37.24 3.65 -33.55
N LEU A 59 -38.03 3.08 -34.46
CA LEU A 59 -38.87 1.90 -34.20
C LEU A 59 -38.20 0.54 -34.46
N LEU A 60 -36.93 0.50 -34.90
CA LEU A 60 -36.30 -0.73 -35.43
C LEU A 60 -34.86 -1.00 -34.92
N MET A 61 -34.50 -0.59 -33.70
CA MET A 61 -33.21 -0.98 -33.11
C MET A 61 -33.41 -1.78 -31.81
N PRO A 62 -33.27 -3.12 -31.85
CA PRO A 62 -33.42 -4.00 -30.68
C PRO A 62 -32.42 -3.76 -29.54
N ASP A 63 -31.32 -3.03 -29.79
CA ASP A 63 -30.19 -2.87 -28.88
C ASP A 63 -30.16 -1.54 -28.11
N MET A 64 -31.20 -0.71 -28.23
CA MET A 64 -31.26 0.65 -27.67
C MET A 64 -31.24 0.75 -26.14
N PHE A 65 -31.29 -0.38 -25.42
CA PHE A 65 -31.41 -0.41 -23.96
C PHE A 65 -30.37 -1.31 -23.28
N LYS A 66 -29.27 -1.64 -23.96
CA LYS A 66 -28.16 -2.37 -23.32
C LYS A 66 -27.67 -1.65 -22.07
N SER A 67 -27.63 -0.31 -22.08
CA SER A 67 -27.30 0.46 -20.88
C SER A 67 -28.27 0.20 -19.72
N LEU A 68 -29.59 0.09 -19.97
CA LEU A 68 -30.57 -0.20 -18.93
C LEU A 68 -30.41 -1.62 -18.36
N ASP A 69 -30.11 -2.60 -19.20
CA ASP A 69 -29.86 -3.97 -18.76
C ASP A 69 -28.54 -4.06 -17.97
N MET A 70 -27.49 -3.36 -18.41
CA MET A 70 -26.23 -3.24 -17.68
C MET A 70 -26.42 -2.56 -16.33
N ARG A 71 -27.19 -1.46 -16.27
CA ARG A 71 -27.55 -0.76 -15.03
C ARG A 71 -28.23 -1.69 -14.04
N LYS A 72 -29.26 -2.43 -14.49
CA LYS A 72 -29.97 -3.44 -13.67
C LYS A 72 -29.03 -4.54 -13.20
N SER A 73 -28.10 -5.00 -14.05
CA SER A 73 -27.14 -6.03 -13.69
C SER A 73 -26.15 -5.58 -12.60
N ILE A 74 -25.75 -4.30 -12.61
CA ILE A 74 -24.87 -3.69 -11.61
C ILE A 74 -25.65 -3.51 -10.31
N GLU A 75 -26.88 -3.01 -10.39
CA GLU A 75 -27.75 -2.84 -9.22
C GLU A 75 -28.04 -4.17 -8.54
N MET A 76 -28.34 -5.24 -9.30
CA MET A 76 -28.56 -6.57 -8.73
C MET A 76 -27.32 -7.18 -8.10
N ARG A 77 -26.13 -6.92 -8.65
CA ARG A 77 -24.87 -7.53 -8.16
C ARG A 77 -24.25 -6.79 -6.99
N TYR A 78 -24.32 -5.46 -6.98
CA TYR A 78 -23.64 -4.64 -5.98
C TYR A 78 -24.60 -3.91 -5.03
N GLY A 79 -25.91 -3.99 -5.26
CA GLY A 79 -26.94 -3.40 -4.41
C GLY A 79 -27.06 -1.88 -4.53
N SER A 80 -26.41 -1.27 -5.53
CA SER A 80 -26.46 0.17 -5.77
C SER A 80 -26.43 0.46 -7.26
N ALA A 81 -27.37 1.28 -7.72
CA ALA A 81 -27.40 1.73 -9.10
C ALA A 81 -26.29 2.77 -9.36
N PRO A 82 -25.67 2.76 -10.55
CA PRO A 82 -24.78 3.83 -11.00
C PRO A 82 -25.46 5.21 -10.93
N SER A 83 -24.78 6.20 -10.35
CA SER A 83 -25.27 7.58 -10.27
C SER A 83 -25.03 8.33 -11.58
N ASP A 84 -25.98 9.18 -11.98
CA ASP A 84 -25.84 10.06 -13.13
C ASP A 84 -24.76 11.13 -12.92
N GLU A 85 -24.49 11.52 -11.66
CA GLU A 85 -23.37 12.40 -11.30
C GLU A 85 -22.03 11.74 -11.58
N ALA A 86 -21.91 10.45 -11.28
CA ALA A 86 -20.69 9.67 -11.55
C ALA A 86 -20.45 9.51 -13.06
N LEU A 87 -21.52 9.36 -13.85
CA LEU A 87 -21.44 9.35 -15.31
C LEU A 87 -20.94 10.70 -15.84
N GLN A 88 -21.42 11.82 -15.31
CA GLN A 88 -20.98 13.15 -15.73
C GLN A 88 -19.52 13.42 -15.33
N ALA A 89 -19.14 13.13 -14.09
CA ALA A 89 -17.75 13.23 -13.64
C ALA A 89 -16.82 12.34 -14.48
N TRP A 90 -17.29 11.16 -14.90
CA TRP A 90 -16.54 10.31 -15.81
C TRP A 90 -16.42 10.94 -17.21
N LYS A 91 -17.49 11.53 -17.78
CA LYS A 91 -17.45 12.28 -19.06
C LYS A 91 -16.48 13.45 -19.02
N ASP A 92 -16.40 14.19 -17.92
CA ASP A 92 -15.51 15.34 -17.78
C ASP A 92 -14.02 14.94 -17.85
N ARG A 93 -13.70 13.69 -17.49
CA ARG A 93 -12.35 13.10 -17.57
C ARG A 93 -11.99 12.57 -18.96
N HIS A 94 -12.86 12.71 -19.98
CA HIS A 94 -12.61 12.18 -21.34
C HIS A 94 -11.31 12.71 -21.98
N LYS A 95 -10.87 13.91 -21.62
CA LYS A 95 -9.63 14.52 -22.11
C LYS A 95 -8.41 13.64 -21.83
N TRP A 96 -8.36 13.01 -20.66
CA TRP A 96 -7.25 12.16 -20.23
C TRP A 96 -7.31 10.76 -20.87
N ARG A 97 -8.51 10.25 -21.13
CA ARG A 97 -8.71 8.93 -21.76
C ARG A 97 -8.30 8.86 -23.23
N ARG A 98 -8.19 10.00 -23.92
CA ARG A 98 -7.68 10.05 -25.30
C ARG A 98 -6.16 9.92 -25.37
N GLU A 99 -5.47 10.33 -24.32
CA GLU A 99 -4.00 10.38 -24.30
C GLU A 99 -3.37 9.18 -23.61
N VAL A 100 -4.17 8.40 -22.86
CA VAL A 100 -3.66 7.31 -22.01
C VAL A 100 -4.45 6.02 -22.22
N ASP A 101 -3.73 4.92 -22.43
CA ASP A 101 -4.31 3.58 -22.45
C ASP A 101 -4.67 3.10 -21.02
N LEU A 102 -5.90 3.45 -20.62
CA LEU A 102 -6.48 3.02 -19.35
C LEU A 102 -6.63 1.50 -19.28
N SER A 103 -6.95 0.86 -20.41
CA SER A 103 -7.20 -0.58 -20.50
C SER A 103 -5.92 -1.37 -20.25
N GLY A 104 -4.82 -0.99 -20.91
CA GLY A 104 -3.49 -1.55 -20.71
C GLY A 104 -2.96 -1.30 -19.30
N ALA A 105 -3.15 -0.09 -18.76
CA ALA A 105 -2.75 0.23 -17.39
C ALA A 105 -3.44 -0.68 -16.35
N ARG A 106 -4.73 -1.00 -16.55
CA ARG A 106 -5.47 -1.92 -15.68
C ARG A 106 -5.10 -3.38 -15.88
N GLN A 107 -4.93 -3.80 -17.12
CA GLN A 107 -4.46 -5.15 -17.41
C GLN A 107 -3.11 -5.41 -16.74
N TYR A 108 -2.20 -4.44 -16.83
CA TYR A 108 -0.91 -4.46 -16.15
C TYR A 108 -1.09 -4.59 -14.63
N LEU A 109 -1.93 -3.76 -14.01
CA LEU A 109 -2.21 -3.86 -12.57
C LEU A 109 -2.80 -5.22 -12.20
N LYS A 110 -3.78 -5.72 -12.95
CA LYS A 110 -4.41 -7.03 -12.68
C LYS A 110 -3.40 -8.18 -12.76
N GLN A 111 -2.45 -8.10 -13.68
CA GLN A 111 -1.42 -9.12 -13.85
C GLN A 111 -0.35 -9.05 -12.75
N HIS A 112 0.05 -7.85 -12.32
CA HIS A 112 1.21 -7.67 -11.44
C HIS A 112 0.87 -7.42 -9.97
N LEU A 113 -0.34 -6.99 -9.63
CA LEU A 113 -0.75 -6.77 -8.23
C LEU A 113 -0.62 -8.02 -7.37
N PRO A 114 -1.12 -9.22 -7.76
CA PRO A 114 -1.03 -10.41 -6.91
C PRO A 114 0.42 -10.79 -6.59
N ALA A 115 1.31 -10.68 -7.59
CA ALA A 115 2.73 -10.94 -7.39
C ALA A 115 3.38 -9.88 -6.49
N GLY A 116 3.04 -8.60 -6.68
CA GLY A 116 3.52 -7.50 -5.83
C GLY A 116 3.07 -7.67 -4.37
N ASP A 117 1.80 -7.98 -4.14
CA ASP A 117 1.24 -8.20 -2.81
C ASP A 117 1.88 -9.41 -2.14
N ALA A 118 2.10 -10.50 -2.87
CA ALA A 118 2.81 -11.68 -2.35
C ALA A 118 4.25 -11.36 -1.96
N LEU A 119 4.98 -10.59 -2.78
CA LEU A 119 6.35 -10.16 -2.46
C LEU A 119 6.39 -9.24 -1.24
N LEU A 120 5.47 -8.28 -1.13
CA LEU A 120 5.36 -7.42 0.05
C LEU A 120 5.02 -8.22 1.30
N GLN A 121 4.18 -9.25 1.18
CA GLN A 121 3.88 -10.13 2.30
C GLN A 121 5.11 -10.93 2.73
N GLN A 122 5.89 -11.47 1.79
CA GLN A 122 7.16 -12.15 2.10
C GLN A 122 8.16 -11.23 2.80
N VAL A 123 8.24 -9.96 2.40
CA VAL A 123 9.07 -8.96 3.08
C VAL A 123 8.61 -8.79 4.53
N ARG A 124 7.30 -8.63 4.78
CA ARG A 124 6.74 -8.50 6.14
C ARG A 124 7.00 -9.74 7.00
N ASP A 125 6.83 -10.93 6.43
CA ASP A 125 7.08 -12.19 7.13
C ASP A 125 8.55 -12.30 7.53
N THR A 126 9.47 -11.99 6.59
CA THR A 126 10.92 -11.95 6.85
C THR A 126 11.28 -10.92 7.93
N GLN A 127 10.67 -9.72 7.88
CA GLN A 127 10.87 -8.69 8.90
C GLN A 127 10.37 -9.15 10.28
N SER A 128 9.26 -9.88 10.35
CA SER A 128 8.74 -10.46 11.60
C SER A 128 9.69 -11.51 12.17
N ASP A 129 10.17 -12.42 11.33
CA ASP A 129 11.13 -13.45 11.76
C ASP A 129 12.44 -12.82 12.22
N PHE A 130 12.92 -11.79 11.54
CA PHE A 130 14.08 -11.02 11.96
C PHE A 130 13.92 -10.44 13.37
N GLN A 131 12.78 -9.81 13.67
CA GLN A 131 12.50 -9.29 15.02
C GLN A 131 12.46 -10.41 16.05
N ARG A 132 11.80 -11.54 15.75
CA ARG A 132 11.73 -12.70 16.65
C ARG A 132 13.12 -13.23 16.98
N TRP A 133 13.98 -13.40 15.98
CA TRP A 133 15.36 -13.83 16.18
C TRP A 133 16.16 -12.83 17.01
N ALA A 134 16.04 -11.53 16.71
CA ALA A 134 16.70 -10.48 17.47
C ALA A 134 16.27 -10.51 18.95
N THR A 135 14.98 -10.66 19.23
CA THR A 135 14.45 -10.79 20.60
C THR A 135 14.92 -12.07 21.28
N HIS A 136 14.98 -13.20 20.56
CA HIS A 136 15.44 -14.48 21.11
C HIS A 136 16.92 -14.44 21.50
N ILE A 137 17.76 -13.85 20.64
CA ILE A 137 19.17 -13.57 20.92
C ILE A 137 19.25 -12.61 22.13
N GLY A 138 18.42 -11.56 22.15
CA GLY A 138 18.46 -10.58 23.24
C GLY A 138 19.74 -9.76 23.17
N THR A 139 20.36 -9.48 24.32
CA THR A 139 21.54 -8.61 24.42
C THR A 139 22.88 -9.34 24.57
N ASP A 140 22.88 -10.68 24.56
CA ASP A 140 24.07 -11.48 24.83
C ASP A 140 24.73 -11.98 23.51
N PRO A 141 25.89 -11.43 23.12
CA PRO A 141 26.62 -11.86 21.92
C PRO A 141 27.09 -13.33 21.97
N LEU A 142 27.24 -13.91 23.17
CA LEU A 142 27.72 -15.29 23.33
C LEU A 142 26.70 -16.31 22.81
N LYS A 143 25.41 -15.95 22.73
CA LYS A 143 24.39 -16.77 22.05
C LYS A 143 24.63 -16.91 20.54
N LEU A 144 25.43 -16.02 19.96
CA LEU A 144 25.92 -16.11 18.59
C LEU A 144 27.34 -16.70 18.52
N PHE A 145 27.86 -17.18 19.65
CA PHE A 145 29.24 -17.65 19.80
C PHE A 145 30.29 -16.60 19.45
N VAL A 146 29.95 -15.31 19.65
CA VAL A 146 30.89 -14.19 19.43
C VAL A 146 31.39 -13.68 20.78
N ASP A 147 32.71 -13.74 20.96
CA ASP A 147 33.38 -13.13 22.10
C ASP A 147 33.71 -11.66 21.79
N THR A 148 33.04 -10.74 22.49
CA THR A 148 33.24 -9.29 22.31
C THR A 148 34.47 -8.75 23.04
N THR A 149 35.19 -9.56 23.80
CA THR A 149 36.45 -9.16 24.45
C THR A 149 37.63 -9.19 23.48
N HIS A 150 37.51 -9.95 22.38
CA HIS A 150 38.50 -9.98 21.30
C HIS A 150 38.18 -8.90 20.24
N PRO A 151 39.10 -7.97 19.93
CA PRO A 151 38.83 -6.84 19.03
C PRO A 151 38.34 -7.23 17.64
N GLU A 152 38.88 -8.30 17.05
CA GLU A 152 38.49 -8.76 15.71
C GLU A 152 37.05 -9.30 15.69
N SER A 153 36.69 -10.10 16.70
CA SER A 153 35.36 -10.67 16.86
C SER A 153 34.31 -9.60 17.18
N LEU A 154 34.67 -8.61 18.00
CA LEU A 154 33.84 -7.43 18.25
C LEU A 154 33.58 -6.64 16.96
N LEU A 155 34.63 -6.32 16.21
CA LEU A 155 34.53 -5.59 14.96
C LEU A 155 33.67 -6.34 13.94
N TYR A 156 33.83 -7.66 13.85
CA TYR A 156 33.02 -8.51 12.99
C TYR A 156 31.53 -8.37 13.31
N LEU A 157 31.14 -8.53 14.57
CA LEU A 157 29.74 -8.44 14.97
C LEU A 157 29.18 -7.02 14.78
N GLN A 158 29.96 -5.98 15.10
CA GLN A 158 29.57 -4.59 14.85
C GLN A 158 29.31 -4.33 13.37
N THR A 159 30.19 -4.82 12.49
CA THR A 159 30.04 -4.67 11.04
C THR A 159 28.78 -5.37 10.53
N VAL A 160 28.55 -6.62 10.95
CA VAL A 160 27.36 -7.39 10.55
C VAL A 160 26.08 -6.69 11.03
N MET A 161 26.03 -6.32 12.30
CA MET A 161 24.86 -5.67 12.89
C MET A 161 24.59 -4.28 12.29
N LEU A 162 25.63 -3.51 11.96
CA LEU A 162 25.48 -2.22 11.28
C LEU A 162 24.91 -2.39 9.87
N ASN A 163 25.42 -3.36 9.10
CA ASN A 163 24.90 -3.66 7.77
C ASN A 163 23.43 -4.11 7.82
N LEU A 164 23.09 -4.96 8.78
CA LEU A 164 21.71 -5.39 9.02
C LEU A 164 20.81 -4.19 9.38
N GLN A 165 21.29 -3.27 10.22
CA GLN A 165 20.55 -2.06 10.57
C GLN A 165 20.27 -1.18 9.34
N ILE A 166 21.26 -0.98 8.47
CA ILE A 166 21.10 -0.17 7.24
C ILE A 166 20.06 -0.79 6.30
N ILE A 167 20.10 -2.11 6.11
CA ILE A 167 19.16 -2.82 5.25
C ILE A 167 17.75 -2.80 5.86
N TYR A 168 17.65 -3.03 7.17
CA TYR A 168 16.38 -3.16 7.86
C TYR A 168 15.65 -1.82 8.04
N ALA A 169 16.37 -0.73 8.27
CA ALA A 169 15.82 0.61 8.50
C ALA A 169 15.19 1.28 7.25
N GLN A 170 15.12 0.58 6.11
CA GLN A 170 14.49 1.10 4.89
C GLN A 170 12.96 1.20 4.99
N ASP A 171 12.35 0.45 5.93
CA ASP A 171 10.93 0.52 6.22
C ASP A 171 10.66 1.35 7.48
N ASN A 172 9.57 2.13 7.47
CA ASN A 172 9.22 3.04 8.57
C ASN A 172 8.90 2.28 9.87
N ALA A 173 8.19 1.15 9.79
CA ALA A 173 7.86 0.35 10.97
C ALA A 173 9.11 -0.34 11.53
N ALA A 174 9.98 -0.84 10.65
CA ALA A 174 11.29 -1.38 11.03
C ALA A 174 12.19 -0.33 11.70
N SER A 175 12.21 0.90 11.19
CA SER A 175 12.96 2.03 11.76
C SER A 175 12.43 2.42 13.15
N ALA A 176 11.10 2.47 13.32
CA ALA A 176 10.47 2.70 14.61
C ALA A 176 10.84 1.61 15.63
N TRP A 177 10.79 0.34 15.23
CA TRP A 177 11.20 -0.77 16.07
C TRP A 177 12.68 -0.68 16.47
N LEU A 178 13.59 -0.32 15.56
CA LEU A 178 15.00 -0.09 15.87
C LEU A 178 15.20 1.05 16.89
N ALA A 179 14.41 2.12 16.79
CA ALA A 179 14.43 3.21 17.77
C ALA A 179 13.97 2.73 19.16
N GLU A 180 12.95 1.86 19.23
CA GLU A 180 12.54 1.23 20.49
C GLU A 180 13.65 0.34 21.07
N GLN A 181 14.39 -0.39 20.24
CA GLN A 181 15.54 -1.18 20.70
C GLN A 181 16.65 -0.27 21.24
N GLU A 182 16.94 0.85 20.58
CA GLU A 182 17.89 1.85 21.05
C GLU A 182 17.45 2.52 22.36
N ALA A 183 16.15 2.64 22.63
CA ALA A 183 15.66 3.11 23.93
C ALA A 183 15.78 2.02 25.01
N ASN A 184 15.22 0.83 24.76
CA ASN A 184 14.98 -0.18 25.77
C ASN A 184 16.15 -1.16 25.98
N ALA A 185 17.09 -1.23 25.04
CA ALA A 185 18.22 -2.16 25.08
C ALA A 185 17.83 -3.64 25.21
N THR A 186 16.73 -4.07 24.58
CA THR A 186 16.25 -5.47 24.70
C THR A 186 16.91 -6.44 23.72
N THR A 187 17.63 -5.93 22.72
CA THR A 187 18.32 -6.72 21.70
C THR A 187 19.73 -6.19 21.46
N LEU A 188 20.58 -6.96 20.75
CA LEU A 188 21.92 -6.53 20.35
C LEU A 188 21.90 -5.19 19.59
N PHE A 189 20.85 -4.89 18.82
CA PHE A 189 20.68 -3.59 18.15
C PHE A 189 20.66 -2.43 19.14
N GLY A 190 19.99 -2.61 20.28
CA GLY A 190 19.92 -1.60 21.33
C GLY A 190 21.22 -1.38 22.10
N THR A 191 22.21 -2.27 21.94
CA THR A 191 23.52 -2.18 22.59
C THR A 191 24.67 -2.01 21.60
N LEU A 192 24.37 -1.90 20.30
CA LEU A 192 25.35 -1.90 19.21
C LEU A 192 26.41 -0.81 19.39
N ARG A 193 25.97 0.41 19.72
CA ARG A 193 26.85 1.59 19.94
C ARG A 193 27.72 1.47 21.18
N TYR A 194 27.41 0.54 22.06
CA TYR A 194 28.06 0.33 23.35
C TYR A 194 28.90 -0.94 23.38
N GLY A 195 29.34 -1.41 22.20
CA GLY A 195 30.13 -2.66 22.09
C GLY A 195 29.38 -3.89 22.60
N PHE A 196 28.05 -3.87 22.50
CA PHE A 196 27.15 -4.90 23.02
C PHE A 196 27.20 -5.06 24.55
N SER A 197 27.53 -3.99 25.29
CA SER A 197 27.50 -3.97 26.75
C SER A 197 26.28 -3.21 27.27
N PRO A 198 25.27 -3.90 27.84
CA PRO A 198 24.13 -3.26 28.50
C PRO A 198 24.56 -2.38 29.68
N ALA A 199 25.58 -2.82 30.43
CA ALA A 199 26.12 -2.09 31.57
C ALA A 199 26.74 -0.75 31.13
N LEU A 200 27.50 -0.74 30.03
CA LEU A 200 28.08 0.49 29.49
C LEU A 200 27.00 1.47 29.04
N LYS A 201 25.96 0.98 28.35
CA LYS A 201 24.81 1.80 27.97
C LYS A 201 24.13 2.42 29.19
N HIS A 202 23.84 1.61 30.20
CA HIS A 202 23.18 2.08 31.41
C HIS A 202 23.99 3.16 32.13
N ALA A 203 25.30 2.93 32.31
CA ALA A 203 26.19 3.89 32.95
C ALA A 203 26.24 5.23 32.19
N LEU A 204 26.37 5.19 30.86
CA LEU A 204 26.39 6.41 30.04
C LEU A 204 25.04 7.16 30.06
N HIS A 205 23.93 6.43 30.03
CA HIS A 205 22.60 7.05 30.16
C HIS A 205 22.37 7.66 31.54
N GLN A 206 22.84 7.00 32.61
CA GLN A 206 22.74 7.52 33.97
C GLN A 206 23.49 8.85 34.11
N GLU A 207 24.73 8.92 33.64
CA GLU A 207 25.53 10.14 33.65
C GLU A 207 24.91 11.24 32.79
N ALA A 208 24.44 10.90 31.58
CA ALA A 208 23.76 11.86 30.71
C ALA A 208 22.50 12.44 31.37
N ASN A 209 21.69 11.60 32.02
CA ASN A 209 20.50 12.05 32.74
C ASN A 209 20.84 12.92 33.95
N ALA A 210 21.89 12.57 34.70
CA ALA A 210 22.37 13.37 35.82
C ALA A 210 22.82 14.77 35.37
N LEU A 211 23.53 14.86 34.24
CA LEU A 211 23.93 16.13 33.63
C LEU A 211 22.71 16.95 33.19
N LEU A 212 21.76 16.35 32.47
CA LEU A 212 20.58 17.05 31.98
C LEU A 212 19.69 17.56 33.12
N ASN A 213 19.53 16.77 34.19
CA ASN A 213 18.75 17.18 35.36
C ASN A 213 19.47 18.24 36.19
N GLY A 214 20.80 18.16 36.33
CA GLY A 214 21.61 19.14 37.05
C GLY A 214 21.69 20.51 36.36
N LEU A 215 21.40 20.59 35.06
CA LEU A 215 21.31 21.86 34.31
C LEU A 215 20.00 22.62 34.56
N GLY A 216 19.00 22.01 35.22
CA GLY A 216 17.70 22.64 35.55
C GLY A 216 17.62 23.28 36.94
N ASP A 217 18.59 23.00 37.82
CA ASP A 217 18.61 23.45 39.23
C ASP A 217 19.56 24.64 39.48
N ALA A 218 19.93 25.39 38.42
CA ALA A 218 20.79 26.58 38.49
C ALA A 218 20.10 27.83 37.91
#